data_AF-A0A562EU78-F1
#
_entry.id   AF-A0A562EU78-F1
#
_cell.length_a   1.000
_cell.length_b   1.000
_cell.length_c   1.000
_cell.angle_alpha   90.00
_cell.angle_beta   90.00
_cell.angle_gamma   90.00
#
_symmetry.space_group_name_H-M   'P 1'
#
loop_
_entity.id
_entity.type
_entity.pdbx_description
1 polymer ?
#
loop_
_entity_poly.entity_id
_entity_poly.type
_entity_poly.pdbx_seq_one_letter_code
_entity_poly.pdbx_strand_id
1 'polypeptide(L)'
;MQDWVRNDILGPGGVRRYLLRWNVPVIPLLLLFLLIPGPVWIPVSMMMLLLLPWTYFSVALMSIWQRHRLQQHGLDPDLLGAKAQARASREREDYERRFGRAA
;
A
#
# COMPACT_ATOMS: atom_id res chain seq x y z
N MET A 1 -4.63 -16.89 19.15
CA MET A 1 -3.46 -17.12 18.26
C MET A 1 -3.52 -16.36 16.93
N GLN A 2 -4.63 -15.66 16.59
CA GLN A 2 -4.74 -14.87 15.34
C GLN A 2 -4.57 -13.36 15.54
N ASP A 3 -4.36 -12.91 16.79
CA ASP A 3 -4.28 -11.49 17.13
C ASP A 3 -3.08 -10.79 16.49
N TRP A 4 -1.97 -11.51 16.27
CA TRP A 4 -0.81 -10.98 15.56
C TRP A 4 -1.11 -10.71 14.07
N VAL A 5 -1.90 -11.57 13.41
CA VAL A 5 -2.35 -11.38 12.01
C VAL A 5 -3.29 -10.18 11.93
N ARG A 6 -4.22 -10.10 12.89
CA ARG A 6 -5.15 -8.99 13.00
C ARG A 6 -4.41 -7.66 13.19
N ASN A 7 -3.39 -7.63 14.05
CA ASN A 7 -2.61 -6.43 14.30
C ASN A 7 -1.62 -6.10 13.17
N ASP A 8 -1.15 -7.09 12.39
CA ASP A 8 -0.31 -6.85 11.21
C ASP A 8 -1.12 -6.29 10.03
N ILE A 9 -2.34 -6.79 9.83
CA ILE A 9 -3.23 -6.38 8.74
C ILE A 9 -3.98 -5.07 9.09
N LEU A 10 -4.47 -4.94 10.32
CA LEU A 10 -5.28 -3.80 10.75
C LEU A 10 -4.49 -2.75 11.55
N GLY A 11 -3.26 -3.02 11.97
CA GLY A 11 -2.46 -2.10 12.76
C GLY A 11 -1.96 -0.87 11.98
N PRO A 12 -1.65 0.23 12.68
CA PRO A 12 -1.06 1.42 12.08
C PRO A 12 0.34 1.09 11.57
N GLY A 13 0.53 1.12 10.24
CA GLY A 13 1.81 0.85 9.59
C GLY A 13 1.98 -0.53 8.96
N GLY A 14 0.96 -1.41 8.99
CA GLY A 14 0.97 -2.68 8.26
C GLY A 14 1.20 -2.50 6.76
N VAL A 15 0.57 -1.48 6.18
CA VAL A 15 0.78 -1.03 4.79
C VAL A 15 2.24 -0.65 4.54
N ARG A 16 2.85 0.13 5.44
CA ARG A 16 4.25 0.56 5.29
C ARG A 16 5.21 -0.64 5.33
N ARG A 17 5.01 -1.59 6.24
CA ARG A 17 5.86 -2.80 6.33
C ARG A 17 5.70 -3.71 5.12
N TYR A 18 4.47 -3.89 4.64
CA TYR A 18 4.21 -4.65 3.42
C TYR A 18 4.92 -4.01 2.22
N LEU A 19 4.72 -2.71 2.01
CA LEU A 19 5.38 -1.99 0.92
C LEU A 19 6.90 -2.05 1.05
N LEU A 20 7.45 -1.82 2.25
CA LEU A 20 8.89 -1.92 2.46
C LEU A 20 9.40 -3.32 2.12
N ARG A 21 8.70 -4.39 2.54
CA ARG A 21 9.10 -5.77 2.29
C ARG A 21 9.06 -6.16 0.81
N TRP A 22 8.17 -5.55 0.01
CA TRP A 22 8.11 -5.74 -1.44
C TRP A 22 9.07 -4.85 -2.22
N ASN A 23 9.38 -3.65 -1.73
CA ASN A 23 10.27 -2.71 -2.41
C ASN A 23 11.75 -2.95 -2.09
N VAL A 24 12.09 -3.35 -0.86
CA VAL A 24 13.49 -3.58 -0.43
C VAL A 24 14.27 -4.54 -1.33
N PRO A 25 13.71 -5.68 -1.80
CA PRO A 25 14.43 -6.59 -2.71
C PRO A 25 14.73 -5.97 -4.08
N VAL A 26 13.90 -5.03 -4.54
CA VAL A 26 14.03 -4.38 -5.85
C VAL A 26 15.09 -3.27 -5.83
N ILE A 27 15.29 -2.59 -4.70
CA ILE A 27 16.27 -1.51 -4.54
C ILE A 27 17.71 -1.90 -4.96
N PRO A 28 18.32 -3.01 -4.50
CA PRO A 28 19.68 -3.37 -4.90
C PRO A 28 19.79 -3.66 -6.40
N LEU A 29 18.73 -4.20 -7.01
CA LEU A 29 18.67 -4.45 -8.45
C LEU A 29 18.62 -3.13 -9.24
N LEU A 30 17.89 -2.15 -8.71
CA LEU A 30 17.85 -0.80 -9.26
C LEU A 30 19.16 -0.04 -9.08
N LEU A 31 19.86 -0.22 -7.94
CA LEU A 31 21.18 0.37 -7.69
C LEU A 31 22.23 -0.13 -8.69
N LEU A 32 22.06 -1.32 -9.28
CA LEU A 32 22.94 -1.83 -10.32
C LEU A 32 22.97 -0.93 -11.56
N PHE A 33 21.86 -0.24 -11.88
CA PHE A 33 21.81 0.71 -12.99
C PHE A 33 22.70 1.95 -12.77
N LEU A 34 23.10 2.23 -11.52
CA LEU A 34 24.03 3.33 -11.21
C LEU A 34 25.48 3.00 -11.60
N LEU A 35 25.82 1.72 -11.81
CA LEU A 35 27.13 1.32 -12.34
C LEU A 35 27.27 1.60 -13.84
N ILE A 36 26.18 1.96 -14.53
CA ILE A 36 26.24 2.29 -15.96
C ILE A 36 26.94 3.66 -16.09
N PRO A 37 28.05 3.75 -16.85
CA PRO A 37 28.76 5.00 -17.03
C PRO A 37 27.87 6.01 -17.76
N GLY A 38 27.53 7.11 -17.11
CA GLY A 38 26.69 8.16 -17.67
C GLY A 38 26.18 9.17 -16.64
N PRO A 39 25.37 10.16 -17.07
CA PRO A 39 24.72 11.10 -16.18
C PRO A 39 23.77 10.39 -15.22
N VAL A 40 23.95 10.57 -13.91
CA VAL A 40 23.17 9.92 -12.84
C VAL A 40 21.65 10.14 -12.92
N TRP A 41 21.17 11.21 -13.58
CA TRP A 41 19.74 11.45 -13.74
C TRP A 41 19.05 10.45 -14.68
N ILE A 42 19.78 9.84 -15.62
CA ILE A 42 19.25 8.84 -16.56
C ILE A 42 18.83 7.55 -15.82
N PRO A 43 19.74 6.86 -15.09
CA PRO A 43 19.35 5.66 -14.36
C PRO A 43 18.31 5.97 -13.28
N VAL A 44 18.38 7.13 -12.61
CA VAL A 44 17.35 7.54 -11.64
C VAL A 44 15.97 7.68 -12.30
N SER A 45 15.90 8.27 -13.50
CA SER A 45 14.63 8.39 -14.24
C SER A 45 14.09 7.02 -14.66
N MET A 46 14.96 6.11 -15.12
CA MET A 46 14.58 4.72 -15.45
C MET A 46 14.08 3.96 -14.21
N MET A 47 14.77 4.11 -13.07
CA MET A 47 14.37 3.53 -11.80
C MET A 47 13.00 4.06 -11.35
N MET A 48 12.75 5.37 -11.46
CA MET A 48 11.44 5.96 -11.15
C MET A 48 10.33 5.43 -12.06
N LEU A 49 10.61 5.30 -13.36
CA LEU A 49 9.67 4.77 -14.34
C LEU A 49 9.26 3.32 -14.01
N LEU A 50 10.16 2.53 -13.44
CA LEU A 50 9.90 1.16 -12.97
C LEU A 50 9.23 1.13 -11.58
N LEU A 51 9.69 1.99 -10.65
CA LEU A 51 9.21 2.01 -9.26
C LEU A 51 7.78 2.52 -9.13
N LEU A 52 7.38 3.53 -9.90
CA LEU A 52 6.02 4.09 -9.85
C LEU A 52 4.94 3.03 -10.13
N PRO A 53 4.93 2.33 -11.27
CA PRO A 53 3.94 1.29 -11.52
C PRO A 53 4.10 0.12 -10.55
N TRP A 54 5.33 -0.32 -10.22
CA TRP A 54 5.56 -1.40 -9.27
C TRP A 54 4.93 -1.12 -7.90
N THR A 55 5.17 0.08 -7.36
CA THR A 55 4.60 0.51 -6.07
C THR A 55 3.08 0.66 -6.16
N TYR A 56 2.57 1.23 -7.25
CA TYR A 56 1.13 1.33 -7.50
C TYR A 56 0.45 -0.05 -7.51
N PHE A 57 0.97 -1.01 -8.28
CA PHE A 57 0.46 -2.38 -8.31
C PHE A 57 0.60 -3.06 -6.95
N SER A 58 1.71 -2.88 -6.25
CA SER A 58 1.88 -3.42 -4.89
C SER A 58 0.79 -2.92 -3.93
N VAL A 59 0.46 -1.62 -3.97
CA VAL A 59 -0.63 -1.04 -3.17
C VAL A 59 -1.99 -1.60 -3.61
N ALA A 60 -2.25 -1.65 -4.92
CA ALA A 60 -3.53 -2.11 -5.45
C ALA A 60 -3.79 -3.59 -5.10
N LEU A 61 -2.79 -4.46 -5.32
CA LEU A 61 -2.87 -5.88 -5.02
C LEU A 61 -2.86 -6.17 -3.52
N MET A 62 -2.33 -5.26 -2.69
CA MET A 62 -2.32 -5.44 -1.24
C MET A 62 -3.72 -5.73 -0.69
N SER A 63 -4.74 -5.01 -1.17
CA SER A 63 -6.13 -5.20 -0.75
C SER A 63 -6.65 -6.61 -1.07
N ILE A 64 -6.37 -7.11 -2.27
CA ILE A 64 -6.76 -8.44 -2.75
C ILE A 64 -6.03 -9.52 -1.94
N TRP A 65 -4.71 -9.35 -1.76
CA TRP A 65 -3.87 -10.31 -1.05
C TRP A 65 -4.25 -10.40 0.44
N GLN A 66 -4.56 -9.25 1.07
CA GLN A 66 -5.04 -9.23 2.44
C GLN A 66 -6.40 -9.93 2.59
N ARG A 67 -7.33 -9.71 1.65
CA ARG A 67 -8.63 -10.40 1.65
C ARG A 67 -8.46 -11.92 1.51
N HIS A 68 -7.62 -12.36 0.57
CA HIS A 68 -7.34 -13.77 0.36
C HIS A 68 -6.66 -14.40 1.59
N ARG A 69 -5.70 -13.71 2.22
CA ARG A 69 -5.03 -14.21 3.43
C ARG A 69 -5.97 -14.31 4.63
N LEU A 70 -6.93 -13.39 4.79
CA LEU A 70 -7.96 -13.49 5.83
C LEU A 70 -8.86 -14.71 5.62
N GLN A 71 -9.30 -14.94 4.37
CA GLN A 71 -10.08 -16.13 4.01
C GLN A 71 -9.34 -17.43 4.29
N GLN A 72 -8.04 -17.51 3.93
CA GLN A 72 -7.21 -18.68 4.23
C GLN A 72 -7.08 -18.97 5.72
N HIS A 73 -7.17 -17.94 6.57
CA HIS A 73 -7.11 -18.08 8.03
C HIS A 73 -8.49 -18.15 8.71
N GLY A 74 -9.58 -18.25 7.94
CA GLY A 74 -10.95 -18.33 8.50
C GLY A 74 -11.41 -17.06 9.21
N LEU A 75 -10.76 -15.93 8.94
CA LEU A 75 -11.16 -14.61 9.44
C LEU A 75 -12.10 -13.94 8.44
N ASP A 76 -13.10 -13.23 8.96
CA ASP A 76 -14.13 -12.60 8.13
C ASP A 76 -13.49 -11.55 7.18
N PRO A 77 -13.57 -11.76 5.84
CA PRO A 77 -13.03 -10.85 4.85
C PRO A 77 -13.68 -9.46 4.86
N ASP A 78 -14.84 -9.30 5.51
CA ASP A 78 -15.50 -8.01 5.68
C ASP A 78 -14.86 -7.12 6.75
N LEU A 79 -13.93 -7.65 7.57
CA LEU A 79 -13.15 -6.83 8.51
C LEU A 79 -12.24 -5.80 7.80
N LEU A 80 -11.75 -6.11 6.59
CA LEU A 80 -11.04 -5.15 5.74
C LEU A 80 -12.01 -4.15 5.11
N GLY A 81 -13.19 -4.62 4.72
CA GLY A 81 -14.29 -3.79 4.20
C GLY A 81 -14.71 -2.72 5.21
N ALA A 82 -14.92 -3.10 6.47
CA ALA A 82 -15.30 -2.20 7.55
C ALA A 82 -14.29 -1.08 7.80
N LYS A 83 -12.97 -1.36 7.71
CA LYS A 83 -11.93 -0.34 7.86
C LYS A 83 -11.85 0.61 6.65
N ALA A 84 -12.01 0.08 5.43
CA ALA A 84 -12.08 0.89 4.22
C ALA A 84 -13.34 1.77 4.21
N GLN A 85 -14.47 1.22 4.64
CA GLN A 85 -15.74 1.91 4.77
C GLN A 85 -15.71 2.98 5.87
N ALA A 86 -15.06 2.72 7.02
CA ALA A 86 -14.84 3.71 8.07
C ALA A 86 -13.90 4.84 7.63
N ARG A 87 -12.95 4.57 6.72
CA ARG A 87 -12.10 5.62 6.14
C ARG A 87 -12.89 6.48 5.15
N ALA A 88 -13.67 5.85 4.28
CA ALA A 88 -14.54 6.53 3.33
C ALA A 88 -15.65 7.33 4.04
N SER A 89 -16.19 6.84 5.16
CA SER A 89 -17.17 7.58 5.97
C SER A 89 -16.56 8.81 6.61
N ARG A 90 -15.34 8.70 7.17
CA ARG A 90 -14.60 9.87 7.70
C ARG A 90 -14.31 10.91 6.62
N GLU A 91 -13.93 10.46 5.42
CA GLU A 91 -13.69 11.36 4.29
C GLU A 91 -14.98 12.04 3.80
N ARG A 92 -16.10 11.32 3.79
CA ARG A 92 -17.44 11.90 3.54
C ARG A 92 -17.83 12.90 4.62
N GLU A 93 -17.67 12.57 5.90
CA GLU A 93 -17.96 13.47 7.02
C GLU A 93 -17.11 14.76 6.95
N ASP A 94 -15.82 14.65 6.61
CA ASP A 94 -14.94 15.81 6.43
C ASP A 94 -15.33 16.66 5.22
N TYR A 95 -15.78 16.01 4.12
CA TYR A 95 -16.31 16.70 2.95
C TYR A 95 -17.62 17.43 3.28
N GLU A 96 -18.55 16.77 3.96
CA GLU A 96 -19.83 17.35 4.42
C GLU A 96 -19.60 18.49 5.42
N ARG A 97 -18.60 18.40 6.30
CA ARG A 97 -18.24 19.51 7.20
C ARG A 97 -17.69 20.73 6.46
N ARG A 98 -16.90 20.52 5.40
CA ARG A 98 -16.25 21.60 4.63
C ARG A 98 -17.15 22.21 3.56
N PHE A 99 -17.99 21.41 2.92
CA PHE A 99 -18.79 21.81 1.76
C PHE A 99 -20.31 21.65 1.94
N GLY A 100 -20.78 21.06 3.05
CA GLY A 100 -22.20 20.81 3.32
C GLY A 100 -23.01 22.02 3.79
N ARG A 101 -22.48 23.25 3.64
CA ARG A 101 -23.26 24.49 3.78
C ARG A 101 -23.26 25.28 2.48
N ALA A 102 -24.08 24.80 1.55
CA ALA A 102 -24.71 25.62 0.52
C ALA A 102 -26.19 25.21 0.49
N ALA A 103 -26.92 25.66 1.50
CA ALA A 103 -28.38 25.65 1.54
C ALA A 103 -28.84 27.10 1.69
#